data_AF-A0A382RXB3-F1
#
_entry.id   AF-A0A382RXB3-F1
#
_cell.length_a   1.000
_cell.length_b   1.000
_cell.length_c   1.000
_cell.angle_alpha   90.00
_cell.angle_beta   90.00
_cell.angle_gamma   90.00
#
_symmetry.space_group_name_H-M   'P 1'
#
loop_
_entity.id
_entity.type
_entity.pdbx_description
1 polymer ?
#
loop_
_entity_poly.entity_id
_entity_poly.type
_entity_poly.pdbx_seq_one_letter_code
_entity_poly.pdbx_strand_id
1 'polypeptide(L)'
;MAFTKEIVDFSRLSNTDIKAKLNELNIPLTVDEARKIQNDMLGRAPSLSELILFSIQGSEHSSYKSSRSHLKQFTTTGPDVILGAEEDAGVVAVATDIDGSRWCIVMSHESH
;
A
#
# COMPACT_ATOMS: atom_id res chain seq x y z
N MET A 1 -8.72 -20.86 -19.67
CA MET A 1 -7.44 -20.32 -19.17
C MET A 1 -7.07 -21.07 -17.92
N ALA A 2 -6.05 -21.93 -17.96
CA ALA A 2 -5.51 -22.53 -16.75
C ALA A 2 -4.70 -21.43 -16.07
N PHE A 3 -5.21 -20.85 -14.98
CA PHE A 3 -4.41 -20.03 -14.08
C PHE A 3 -3.21 -20.88 -13.69
N THR A 4 -2.02 -20.54 -14.19
CA THR A 4 -0.81 -21.31 -13.93
C THR A 4 -0.59 -21.28 -12.42
N LYS A 5 -0.66 -22.46 -11.80
CA LYS A 5 -0.28 -22.72 -10.41
C LYS A 5 1.25 -22.64 -10.26
N GLU A 6 1.87 -21.62 -10.83
CA GLU A 6 3.31 -21.45 -10.76
C GLU A 6 3.64 -20.94 -9.37
N ILE A 7 3.93 -21.87 -8.48
CA ILE A 7 4.34 -21.63 -7.11
C ILE A 7 5.83 -21.33 -7.11
N VAL A 8 6.23 -20.23 -6.48
CA VAL A 8 7.61 -19.82 -6.33
C VAL A 8 7.99 -20.03 -4.86
N ASP A 9 8.79 -21.06 -4.59
CA ASP A 9 9.24 -21.39 -3.24
C ASP A 9 10.66 -20.85 -2.99
N PHE A 10 10.79 -19.97 -2.00
CA PHE A 10 12.06 -19.36 -1.58
C PHE A 10 12.73 -20.09 -0.40
N SER A 11 12.11 -21.13 0.16
CA SER A 11 12.57 -21.79 1.39
C SER A 11 13.97 -22.38 1.27
N ARG A 12 14.33 -22.84 0.06
CA ARG A 12 15.60 -23.51 -0.24
C ARG A 12 16.59 -22.63 -1.01
N LEU A 13 16.24 -21.37 -1.25
CA LEU A 13 17.04 -20.45 -2.04
C LEU A 13 17.92 -19.57 -1.16
N SER A 14 19.17 -19.37 -1.59
CA SER A 14 20.05 -18.36 -0.99
C SER A 14 19.54 -16.96 -1.35
N ASN A 15 19.99 -15.92 -0.63
CA ASN A 15 19.58 -14.55 -0.93
C ASN A 15 19.96 -14.11 -2.35
N THR A 16 21.09 -14.61 -2.87
CA THR A 16 21.52 -14.39 -4.25
C THR A 16 20.56 -15.03 -5.25
N ASP A 17 20.15 -16.27 -4.98
CA ASP A 17 19.23 -17.01 -5.87
C ASP A 17 17.82 -16.41 -5.85
N ILE A 18 17.34 -15.96 -4.68
CA ILE A 18 16.06 -15.25 -4.56
C ILE A 18 16.11 -13.98 -5.41
N LYS A 19 17.17 -13.18 -5.28
CA LYS A 19 17.33 -11.96 -6.06
C LYS A 19 17.39 -12.25 -7.56
N ALA A 20 18.13 -13.28 -7.96
CA ALA A 20 18.20 -13.70 -9.36
C ALA A 20 16.81 -14.13 -9.88
N LYS A 21 16.04 -14.89 -9.10
CA LYS A 21 14.70 -15.33 -9.46
C LYS A 21 13.71 -14.18 -9.59
N LEU A 22 13.74 -13.22 -8.66
CA LEU A 22 12.89 -12.02 -8.74
C LEU A 22 13.22 -11.18 -9.96
N ASN A 23 14.51 -11.03 -10.30
CA ASN A 23 14.93 -10.34 -11.52
C ASN A 23 14.49 -11.07 -12.79
N GLU A 24 14.65 -12.40 -12.84
CA GLU A 24 14.18 -13.24 -13.95
C GLU A 24 12.68 -13.05 -14.21
N LEU A 25 11.89 -12.95 -13.14
CA LEU A 25 10.44 -12.75 -13.18
C LEU A 25 10.01 -11.28 -13.31
N ASN A 26 10.97 -10.33 -13.36
CA ASN A 26 10.71 -8.88 -13.36
C ASN A 26 9.84 -8.39 -12.19
N ILE A 27 10.04 -8.95 -10.99
CA ILE A 27 9.27 -8.60 -9.79
C ILE A 27 10.11 -7.66 -8.92
N PRO A 28 9.70 -6.39 -8.72
CA PRO A 28 10.49 -5.38 -8.01
C PRO A 28 10.33 -5.50 -6.48
N LEU A 29 10.63 -6.68 -5.95
CA LEU A 29 10.65 -6.96 -4.50
C LEU A 29 12.09 -7.12 -4.03
N THR A 30 12.34 -6.74 -2.78
CA THR A 30 13.56 -7.11 -2.07
C THR A 30 13.51 -8.57 -1.63
N VAL A 31 14.67 -9.15 -1.34
CA VAL A 31 14.77 -10.51 -0.80
C VAL A 31 14.00 -10.65 0.52
N ASP A 32 14.05 -9.62 1.36
CA ASP A 32 13.35 -9.60 2.66
C ASP A 32 11.83 -9.51 2.48
N GLU A 33 11.34 -8.67 1.55
CA GLU A 33 9.90 -8.62 1.22
C GLU A 33 9.41 -9.98 0.69
N ALA A 34 10.16 -10.64 -0.18
CA ALA A 34 9.79 -11.97 -0.70
C ALA A 34 9.71 -13.03 0.41
N ARG A 35 10.68 -13.05 1.34
CA ARG A 35 10.65 -13.95 2.51
C ARG A 35 9.48 -13.64 3.44
N LYS A 36 9.22 -12.36 3.71
CA LYS A 36 8.10 -11.92 4.55
C LYS A 36 6.75 -12.34 3.96
N ILE A 37 6.56 -12.17 2.65
CA ILE A 37 5.35 -12.61 1.94
C ILE A 37 5.14 -14.10 2.13
N GLN A 38 6.17 -14.91 1.89
CA GLN A 38 6.07 -16.37 1.99
C GLN A 38 5.82 -16.83 3.44
N ASN A 39 6.66 -16.39 4.37
CA ASN A 39 6.74 -17.00 5.69
C ASN A 39 5.74 -16.38 6.68
N ASP A 40 5.59 -15.05 6.64
CA ASP A 40 4.83 -14.32 7.67
C ASP A 40 3.42 -14.00 7.22
N MET A 41 3.22 -13.68 5.93
CA MET A 41 1.92 -13.27 5.41
C MET A 41 1.09 -14.46 4.91
N LEU A 42 1.70 -15.34 4.12
CA LEU A 42 1.00 -16.49 3.53
C LEU A 42 1.20 -17.80 4.30
N GLY A 43 2.33 -17.96 5.00
CA GLY A 43 2.72 -19.23 5.62
C GLY A 43 2.95 -20.38 4.61
N ARG A 44 3.12 -20.05 3.32
CA ARG A 44 3.34 -20.99 2.21
C ARG A 44 4.01 -20.27 1.04
N ALA A 45 4.58 -21.04 0.13
CA ALA A 45 5.11 -20.53 -1.13
C ALA A 45 4.02 -19.76 -1.92
N PRO A 46 4.28 -18.50 -2.32
CA PRO A 46 3.35 -17.72 -3.11
C PRO A 46 3.27 -18.24 -4.55
N SER A 47 2.11 -18.04 -5.18
CA SER A 47 1.99 -18.10 -6.63
C SER A 47 2.62 -16.87 -7.29
N LEU A 48 2.94 -16.97 -8.57
CA LEU A 48 3.42 -15.84 -9.37
C LEU A 48 2.46 -14.65 -9.30
N SER A 49 1.15 -14.88 -9.40
CA SER A 49 0.14 -13.81 -9.31
C SER A 49 0.12 -13.13 -7.94
N GLU A 50 0.28 -13.89 -6.86
CA GLU A 50 0.38 -13.33 -5.51
C GLU A 50 1.65 -12.49 -5.37
N LEU A 51 2.79 -12.94 -5.90
CA LEU A 51 4.01 -12.14 -5.88
C LEU A 51 3.86 -10.82 -6.64
N ILE A 52 3.24 -10.86 -7.82
CA ILE A 52 2.96 -9.64 -8.60
C ILE A 52 2.05 -8.72 -7.80
N LEU A 53 0.95 -9.23 -7.23
CA LEU A 53 0.03 -8.45 -6.41
C LEU A 53 0.74 -7.78 -5.23
N PHE A 54 1.52 -8.54 -4.45
CA PHE A 54 2.27 -8.00 -3.32
C PHE A 54 3.33 -6.98 -3.76
N SER A 55 3.95 -7.15 -4.93
CA SER A 55 4.90 -6.17 -5.45
C SER A 55 4.26 -4.81 -5.75
N ILE A 56 3.04 -4.81 -6.31
CA ILE A 56 2.28 -3.59 -6.59
C ILE A 56 1.84 -2.94 -5.28
N GLN A 57 1.19 -3.71 -4.39
CA GLN A 57 0.67 -3.20 -3.12
C GLN A 57 1.77 -2.72 -2.16
N GLY A 58 2.95 -3.38 -2.18
CA GLY A 58 4.13 -2.99 -1.41
C GLY A 58 5.00 -1.92 -2.07
N SER A 59 4.61 -1.42 -3.25
CA SER A 59 5.34 -0.35 -3.94
C SER A 59 5.29 0.94 -3.13
N GLU A 60 6.25 1.84 -3.36
CA GLU A 60 6.24 3.17 -2.70
C GLU A 60 4.96 3.94 -3.01
N HIS A 61 4.52 3.87 -4.28
CA HIS A 61 3.35 4.61 -4.75
C HIS A 61 2.06 4.19 -4.04
N SER A 62 1.89 2.89 -3.75
CA SER A 62 0.68 2.39 -3.08
C SER A 62 0.80 2.38 -1.56
N SER A 63 1.97 2.10 -1.01
CA SER A 63 2.15 1.91 0.44
C SER A 63 2.60 3.16 1.20
N TYR A 64 3.09 4.18 0.49
CA TYR A 64 3.70 5.39 1.05
C TYR A 64 4.79 5.07 2.08
N LYS A 65 5.50 3.95 1.94
CA LYS A 65 6.36 3.39 3.00
C LYS A 65 7.44 4.35 3.49
N SER A 66 7.97 5.22 2.64
CA SER A 66 8.92 6.26 3.04
C SER A 66 8.23 7.50 3.62
N SER A 67 7.11 7.91 3.03
CA SER A 67 6.41 9.16 3.36
C SER A 67 5.47 9.05 4.57
N ARG A 68 4.99 7.84 4.91
CA ARG A 68 3.94 7.61 5.92
C ARG A 68 4.31 8.14 7.30
N SER A 69 5.58 8.05 7.69
CA SER A 69 6.06 8.59 8.99
C SER A 69 5.97 10.11 9.04
N HIS A 70 6.26 10.78 7.93
CA HIS A 70 6.19 12.23 7.80
C HIS A 70 4.74 12.72 7.72
N LEU A 71 3.89 12.04 6.95
CA LEU A 71 2.48 12.40 6.80
C LEU A 71 1.71 12.36 8.13
N LYS A 72 2.07 11.44 9.04
CA LYS A 72 1.47 11.34 10.38
C LYS A 72 1.72 12.55 11.28
N GLN A 73 2.64 13.44 10.92
CA GLN A 73 2.95 14.65 11.70
C GLN A 73 1.96 15.78 11.44
N PHE A 74 1.16 15.70 10.38
CA PHE A 74 0.17 16.72 10.06
C PHE A 74 -1.06 16.63 10.97
N THR A 75 -1.65 17.79 11.25
CA THR A 75 -2.92 17.88 11.97
C THR A 75 -4.06 17.38 11.08
N THR A 76 -4.58 16.21 11.38
CA THR A 76 -5.72 15.59 10.66
C THR A 76 -7.02 15.61 11.47
N THR A 77 -7.03 16.24 12.63
CA THR A 77 -8.19 16.30 13.53
C THR A 77 -8.39 17.72 14.05
N GLY A 78 -9.65 18.07 14.33
CA GLY A 78 -10.02 19.38 14.85
C GLY A 78 -11.52 19.61 14.77
N PRO A 79 -12.05 20.67 15.40
CA PRO A 79 -13.50 20.96 15.42
C PRO A 79 -14.12 21.06 14.02
N ASP A 80 -13.34 21.57 13.06
CA ASP A 80 -13.75 21.78 11.68
C ASP A 80 -13.35 20.66 10.71
N VAL A 81 -12.67 19.63 11.20
CA VAL A 81 -12.36 18.45 10.39
C VAL A 81 -13.52 17.46 10.52
N ILE A 82 -14.26 17.27 9.44
CA ILE A 82 -15.33 16.26 9.36
C ILE A 82 -14.72 14.90 9.03
N LEU A 83 -13.77 14.87 8.09
CA LEU A 83 -12.99 13.70 7.72
C LEU A 83 -11.54 14.13 7.49
N GLY A 84 -10.62 13.52 8.23
CA GLY A 84 -9.18 13.77 8.08
C GLY A 84 -8.66 13.28 6.73
N ALA A 85 -7.38 13.54 6.45
CA ALA A 85 -6.69 13.03 5.26
C ALA A 85 -6.35 11.53 5.41
N GLU A 86 -7.38 10.70 5.58
CA GLU A 86 -7.30 9.25 5.80
C GLU A 86 -7.94 8.45 4.66
N GLU A 87 -8.94 9.01 3.99
CA GLU A 87 -9.67 8.44 2.84
C GLU A 87 -9.25 9.13 1.53
N ASP A 88 -9.97 8.85 0.43
CA ASP A 88 -9.72 9.42 -0.92
C ASP A 88 -9.77 10.97 -0.98
N ALA A 89 -10.39 11.62 0.01
CA ALA A 89 -10.47 13.07 0.12
C ALA A 89 -10.58 13.52 1.59
N GLY A 90 -10.09 14.73 1.87
CA GLY A 90 -10.33 15.41 3.14
C GLY A 90 -11.62 16.22 3.11
N VAL A 91 -12.31 16.30 4.25
CA VAL A 91 -13.55 17.08 4.39
C VAL A 91 -13.45 18.03 5.58
N VAL A 92 -13.61 19.33 5.29
CA VAL A 92 -13.57 20.39 6.30
C VAL A 92 -14.82 21.25 6.26
N ALA A 93 -15.38 21.56 7.42
CA ALA A 93 -16.46 22.53 7.54
C ALA A 93 -15.92 23.95 7.42
N VAL A 94 -16.66 24.81 6.73
CA VAL A 94 -16.28 26.21 6.48
C VAL A 94 -17.32 27.23 6.94
N ALA A 95 -18.57 26.81 7.11
CA ALA A 95 -19.64 27.67 7.62
C ALA A 95 -20.70 26.83 8.35
N THR A 96 -21.45 27.48 9.24
CA THR A 96 -22.67 26.95 9.84
C THR A 96 -23.78 27.96 9.57
N ASP A 97 -24.92 27.51 9.04
CA ASP A 97 -26.06 28.39 8.82
C ASP A 97 -26.89 28.61 10.09
N ILE A 98 -27.94 29.42 9.97
CA ILE A 98 -28.81 29.78 11.09
C ILE A 98 -29.59 28.58 11.65
N ASP A 99 -29.78 27.55 10.84
CA ASP A 99 -30.46 26.31 11.22
C ASP A 99 -29.49 25.29 11.84
N GLY A 100 -28.20 25.65 11.97
CA GLY A 100 -27.17 24.81 12.56
C GLY A 100 -26.56 23.79 11.60
N SER A 101 -26.87 23.86 10.30
CA SER A 101 -26.28 22.95 9.31
C SER A 101 -24.89 23.42 8.91
N ARG A 102 -23.94 22.48 8.85
CA ARG A 102 -22.55 22.75 8.48
C ARG A 102 -22.34 22.58 6.98
N TRP A 103 -21.75 23.58 6.37
CA TRP A 103 -21.34 23.58 4.97
C TRP A 103 -19.86 23.22 4.88
N CYS A 104 -19.52 22.29 3.99
CA CYS A 104 -18.21 21.67 3.94
C CYS A 104 -17.57 21.76 2.56
N ILE A 105 -16.24 21.74 2.54
CA ILE A 105 -15.43 21.56 1.32
C ILE A 105 -14.86 20.14 1.35
N VAL A 106 -15.00 19.44 0.22
CA VAL A 106 -14.36 18.15 -0.06
C VAL A 106 -13.22 18.41 -1.03
N MET A 107 -12.00 17.98 -0.69
CA MET A 107 -10.82 18.25 -1.50
C MET A 107 -9.87 17.05 -1.54
N SER A 108 -9.35 16.77 -2.74
CA SER A 108 -8.26 15.83 -3.00
C SER A 108 -7.33 16.40 -4.06
N HIS A 109 -6.09 15.93 -4.09
CA HIS A 109 -5.07 16.35 -5.05
C HIS A 109 -4.13 15.19 -5.35
N GLU A 110 -3.99 14.86 -6.63
CA GLU A 110 -3.16 13.76 -7.13
C GLU A 110 -2.14 14.25 -8.16
N SER A 111 -1.05 13.51 -8.34
CA SER A 111 -0.03 13.74 -9.36
C SER A 111 0.14 12.50 -10.24
N HIS A 112 0.37 12.69 -11.55
CA HIS A 112 0.59 11.63 -12.54
C HIS A 112 1.98 11.73 -13.17
#